data_AF-A0A6J8BCW9-F1
#
_entry.id   AF-A0A6J8BCW9-F1
#
_cell.length_a   1.000
_cell.length_b   1.000
_cell.length_c   1.000
_cell.angle_alpha   90.00
_cell.angle_beta   90.00
_cell.angle_gamma   90.00
#
_symmetry.space_group_name_H-M   'P 1'
#
loop_
_entity.id
_entity.type
_entity.pdbx_description
1 polymer ?
#
loop_
_entity_poly.entity_id
_entity_poly.type
_entity_poly.pdbx_seq_one_letter_code
_entity_poly.pdbx_strand_id
1 'polypeptide(L)'
;MEHDLKETVQAIKILVSQTKLFESSRNGRAILPFIGSMAKGLFGLATMSDVQLLANHINALNAKSRSITQALQQHSDHLSSFVKVIDKRTSNLMQGIKDNSLEIQTIAHSFQLAIVSSEQSMALIPITVPDCSLALFQNNVKQVSRLCNFRFLENHLSDDTIELTPTSVLVYDSEELDLICPQSQRKIPGCTFCVINIPCKCSLSTRKLYFSPRLVDCYESSSNFSILHPVNLALVQEFFDEKRYTSLLADSLFPTPVQLAIPDFSFYNQSMSKILAVDAKTHLSLKKIAVAAKKDKMIFKTLTEPLLSGDISLQSSWLDTNTIVSFCSLGIAILSLFAFVFLFCKTRKIAMTMTIMQQMSHTNSQSVPSFIYVKPTQLPQMEQDDIMNRVKSFFSSEFSWEHASVILSILVLIFLLFVICYLYKSKHNRCTSLVLEVTCGGNCVVIPILDLSLCPSYYEFSRPSVLDLTVASFPSCKMFAVWSSFEVTNKLTQKFVMIPTTLTLSFLQSYRIKKVLAQPFKAYIYVTHQGFATMLSQPANASKPKVPALAADSDSLYPSLLV
;
A
#
# COMPACT_ATOMS: atom_id res chain seq x y z
N MET A 1 -8.09 0.42 41.39
CA MET A 1 -8.70 -0.91 41.61
C MET A 1 -9.57 -0.94 42.86
N GLU A 2 -9.08 -0.48 44.01
CA GLU A 2 -9.87 -0.47 45.27
C GLU A 2 -11.06 0.52 45.24
N HIS A 3 -10.96 1.60 44.47
CA HIS A 3 -12.03 2.59 44.31
C HIS A 3 -13.25 2.04 43.54
N ASP A 4 -13.04 1.28 42.47
CA ASP A 4 -14.14 0.69 41.66
C ASP A 4 -14.93 -0.38 42.41
N LEU A 5 -14.25 -1.13 43.30
CA LEU A 5 -14.93 -2.16 44.10
C LEU A 5 -15.93 -1.52 45.07
N LYS A 6 -15.59 -0.33 45.61
CA LYS A 6 -16.42 0.38 46.58
C LYS A 6 -17.68 0.95 45.94
N GLU A 7 -17.58 1.50 44.73
CA GLU A 7 -18.76 1.97 43.98
C GLU A 7 -19.68 0.82 43.59
N THR A 8 -19.12 -0.32 43.18
CA THR A 8 -19.91 -1.50 42.78
C THR A 8 -20.70 -2.06 43.96
N VAL A 9 -20.09 -2.15 45.15
CA VAL A 9 -20.77 -2.59 46.38
C VAL A 9 -21.87 -1.60 46.80
N GLN A 10 -21.64 -0.30 46.61
CA GLN A 10 -22.63 0.73 46.96
C GLN A 10 -23.84 0.71 46.02
N ALA A 11 -23.63 0.45 44.72
CA ALA A 11 -24.71 0.26 43.74
C ALA A 11 -25.58 -0.98 44.06
N ILE A 12 -24.97 -2.09 44.48
CA ILE A 12 -25.70 -3.30 44.87
C ILE A 12 -26.56 -3.05 46.12
N LYS A 13 -26.06 -2.26 47.09
CA LYS A 13 -26.78 -1.94 48.32
C LYS A 13 -28.03 -1.09 48.08
N ILE A 14 -28.00 -0.22 47.07
CA ILE A 14 -29.15 0.61 46.66
C ILE A 14 -30.23 -0.24 45.97
N LEU A 15 -29.84 -1.24 45.19
CA LEU A 15 -30.78 -2.11 44.47
C LEU A 15 -31.54 -3.10 45.35
N VAL A 16 -31.06 -3.38 46.57
CA VAL A 16 -31.67 -4.37 47.47
C VAL A 16 -32.69 -3.76 48.45
N SER A 17 -32.67 -2.43 48.69
CA SER A 17 -33.40 -1.83 49.83
C SER A 17 -34.80 -1.27 49.53
N GLN A 18 -35.43 -1.57 48.38
CA GLN A 18 -36.76 -1.02 48.07
C GLN A 18 -37.77 -2.08 47.61
N THR A 19 -38.20 -2.93 48.53
CA THR A 19 -39.52 -3.59 48.44
C THR A 19 -40.39 -3.09 49.58
N LYS A 20 -41.00 -1.90 49.41
CA LYS A 20 -42.13 -1.48 50.23
C LYS A 20 -43.36 -2.28 49.78
N LEU A 21 -43.86 -3.16 50.65
CA LEU A 21 -45.10 -3.88 50.45
C LEU A 21 -46.26 -2.87 50.44
N PHE A 22 -47.01 -2.81 49.34
CA PHE A 22 -48.25 -2.06 49.26
C PHE A 22 -49.34 -2.81 50.03
N GLU A 23 -49.78 -2.28 51.16
CA GLU A 23 -50.98 -2.73 51.85
C GLU A 23 -52.22 -2.30 51.07
N SER A 24 -52.87 -3.25 50.41
CA SER A 24 -54.18 -3.06 49.79
C SER A 24 -55.27 -3.23 50.86
N SER A 25 -55.77 -2.12 51.43
CA SER A 25 -56.94 -2.15 52.29
C SER A 25 -58.23 -2.31 51.44
N ARG A 26 -58.80 -3.52 51.48
CA ARG A 26 -60.19 -3.76 51.04
C ARG A 26 -60.97 -4.33 52.22
N ASN A 27 -61.74 -3.47 52.86
CA ASN A 27 -62.69 -3.84 53.92
C ASN A 27 -63.86 -4.64 53.33
N GLY A 28 -63.72 -5.96 53.28
CA GLY A 28 -64.81 -6.89 53.03
C GLY A 28 -65.52 -7.23 54.33
N ARG A 29 -66.74 -6.71 54.52
CA ARG A 29 -67.66 -7.13 55.59
C ARG A 29 -68.13 -8.57 55.30
N ALA A 30 -67.40 -9.55 55.79
CA ALA A 30 -67.83 -10.93 55.91
C ALA A 30 -67.58 -11.38 57.35
N ILE A 31 -68.47 -12.19 57.91
CA ILE A 31 -68.40 -12.70 59.30
C ILE A 31 -67.44 -13.91 59.44
N LEU A 32 -66.85 -14.35 58.32
CA LEU A 32 -65.90 -15.47 58.26
C LEU A 32 -64.44 -15.24 58.75
N PRO A 33 -63.86 -14.02 58.88
CA PRO A 33 -62.50 -13.85 59.39
C PRO A 33 -62.39 -14.04 60.91
N PHE A 34 -63.52 -13.99 61.64
CA PHE A 34 -63.53 -14.20 63.09
C PHE A 34 -63.15 -15.63 63.48
N ILE A 35 -63.66 -16.63 62.74
CA ILE A 35 -63.33 -18.05 62.97
C ILE A 35 -61.85 -18.31 62.60
N GLY A 36 -61.34 -17.64 61.58
CA GLY A 36 -59.92 -17.71 61.21
C GLY A 36 -58.97 -17.12 62.27
N SER A 37 -59.35 -16.01 62.92
CA SER A 37 -58.53 -15.41 63.98
C SER A 37 -58.53 -16.22 65.28
N MET A 38 -59.62 -16.91 65.63
CA MET A 38 -59.65 -17.78 66.81
C MET A 38 -58.83 -19.06 66.61
N ALA A 39 -58.86 -19.66 65.41
CA ALA A 39 -58.04 -20.85 65.11
C ALA A 39 -56.53 -20.53 65.09
N LYS A 40 -56.13 -19.31 64.69
CA LYS A 40 -54.72 -18.86 64.74
C LYS A 40 -54.20 -18.79 66.17
N GLY A 41 -55.00 -18.28 67.11
CA GLY A 41 -54.63 -18.18 68.51
C GLY A 41 -54.56 -19.52 69.24
N LEU A 42 -55.40 -20.49 68.83
CA LEU A 42 -55.49 -21.80 69.50
C LEU A 42 -54.59 -22.89 68.90
N PHE A 43 -54.27 -22.82 67.60
CA PHE A 43 -53.55 -23.89 66.91
C PHE A 43 -52.33 -23.44 66.10
N GLY A 44 -51.99 -22.14 66.11
CA GLY A 44 -50.84 -21.62 65.36
C GLY A 44 -50.93 -21.85 63.84
N LEU A 45 -52.15 -22.04 63.31
CA LEU A 45 -52.36 -22.36 61.91
C LEU A 45 -52.16 -21.12 61.03
N ALA A 46 -51.39 -21.29 59.96
CA ALA A 46 -51.09 -20.24 58.99
C ALA A 46 -52.37 -19.70 58.35
N THR A 47 -52.49 -18.38 58.25
CA THR A 47 -53.66 -17.73 57.65
C THR A 47 -53.53 -17.69 56.14
N MET A 48 -54.65 -17.56 55.43
CA MET A 48 -54.65 -17.41 53.96
C MET A 48 -53.82 -16.19 53.50
N SER A 49 -53.69 -15.16 54.35
CA SER A 49 -52.81 -14.02 54.09
C SER A 49 -51.32 -14.40 54.10
N ASP A 50 -50.91 -15.34 54.94
CA ASP A 50 -49.55 -15.87 55.00
C ASP A 50 -49.25 -16.73 53.76
N VAL A 51 -50.24 -17.50 53.28
CA VAL A 51 -50.13 -18.28 52.02
C VAL A 51 -49.98 -17.36 50.82
N GLN A 52 -50.71 -16.24 50.79
CA GLN A 52 -50.67 -15.30 49.68
C GLN A 52 -49.37 -14.47 49.69
N LEU A 53 -48.85 -14.13 50.87
CA LEU A 53 -47.51 -13.55 51.02
C LEU A 53 -46.42 -14.51 50.54
N LEU A 54 -46.52 -15.79 50.90
CA LEU A 54 -45.60 -16.83 50.46
C LEU A 54 -45.65 -17.01 48.93
N ALA A 55 -46.83 -17.04 48.34
CA ALA A 55 -47.00 -17.13 46.88
C ALA A 55 -46.36 -15.93 46.17
N ASN A 56 -46.53 -14.72 46.70
CA ASN A 56 -45.90 -13.51 46.16
C ASN A 56 -44.37 -13.56 46.28
N HIS A 57 -43.82 -14.03 47.40
CA HIS A 57 -42.38 -14.25 47.55
C HIS A 57 -41.85 -15.31 46.59
N ILE A 58 -42.55 -16.44 46.39
CA ILE A 58 -42.15 -17.49 45.44
C ILE A 58 -42.13 -16.94 44.00
N ASN A 59 -43.14 -16.14 43.63
CA ASN A 59 -43.20 -15.54 42.30
C ASN A 59 -42.10 -14.49 42.08
N ALA A 60 -41.83 -13.65 43.09
CA ALA A 60 -40.72 -12.69 43.05
C ALA A 60 -39.35 -13.39 42.99
N LEU A 61 -39.19 -14.48 43.73
CA LEU A 61 -37.97 -15.29 43.73
C LEU A 61 -37.77 -15.99 42.38
N ASN A 62 -38.84 -16.53 41.78
CA ASN A 62 -38.79 -17.11 40.43
C ASN A 62 -38.46 -16.07 39.35
N ALA A 63 -39.02 -14.87 39.43
CA ALA A 63 -38.69 -13.78 38.52
C ALA A 63 -37.22 -13.37 38.65
N LYS A 64 -36.71 -13.26 39.89
CA LYS A 64 -35.30 -12.95 40.15
C LYS A 64 -34.35 -14.07 39.69
N SER A 65 -34.73 -15.33 39.90
CA SER A 65 -33.98 -16.50 39.43
C SER A 65 -33.85 -16.53 37.90
N ARG A 66 -34.92 -16.21 37.16
CA ARG A 66 -34.87 -16.08 35.69
C ARG A 66 -33.97 -14.94 35.23
N SER A 67 -34.02 -13.78 35.90
CA SER A 67 -33.15 -12.65 35.60
C SER A 67 -31.67 -12.98 35.83
N ILE A 68 -31.34 -13.66 36.94
CA ILE A 68 -29.97 -14.15 37.23
C ILE A 68 -29.53 -15.18 36.18
N THR A 69 -30.42 -16.10 35.80
CA THR A 69 -30.10 -17.10 34.77
C THR A 69 -29.81 -16.44 33.42
N GLN A 70 -30.59 -15.43 33.02
CA GLN A 70 -30.33 -14.66 31.79
C GLN A 70 -29.02 -13.87 31.87
N ALA A 71 -28.71 -13.25 33.01
CA ALA A 71 -27.45 -12.54 33.21
C ALA A 71 -26.24 -13.50 33.17
N LEU A 72 -26.36 -14.68 33.78
CA LEU A 72 -25.34 -15.73 33.71
C LEU A 72 -25.16 -16.26 32.28
N GLN A 73 -26.24 -16.42 31.52
CA GLN A 73 -26.19 -16.80 30.11
C GLN A 73 -25.42 -15.75 29.29
N GLN A 74 -25.75 -14.46 29.47
CA GLN A 74 -25.05 -13.36 28.80
C GLN A 74 -23.57 -13.31 29.19
N HIS A 75 -23.23 -13.49 30.47
CA HIS A 75 -21.84 -13.57 30.90
C HIS A 75 -21.09 -14.78 30.32
N SER A 76 -21.76 -15.92 30.19
CA SER A 76 -21.20 -17.11 29.53
C SER A 76 -20.88 -16.84 28.06
N ASP A 77 -21.76 -16.16 27.33
CA ASP A 77 -21.56 -15.79 25.93
C ASP A 77 -20.38 -14.81 25.77
N HIS A 78 -20.27 -13.81 26.65
CA HIS A 78 -19.13 -12.89 26.67
C HIS A 78 -17.81 -13.61 26.99
N LEU A 79 -17.83 -14.56 27.93
CA LEU A 79 -16.64 -15.34 28.30
C LEU A 79 -16.22 -16.28 27.17
N SER A 80 -17.18 -16.87 26.45
CA SER A 80 -16.91 -17.67 25.23
C SER A 80 -16.26 -16.81 24.13
N SER A 81 -16.75 -15.59 23.91
CA SER A 81 -16.16 -14.64 22.96
C SER A 81 -14.73 -14.26 23.35
N PHE A 82 -14.51 -13.97 24.64
CA PHE A 82 -13.18 -13.65 25.18
C PHE A 82 -12.20 -14.83 25.02
N VAL A 83 -12.63 -16.05 25.31
CA VAL A 83 -11.82 -17.27 25.11
C VAL A 83 -11.46 -17.45 23.63
N LYS A 84 -12.39 -17.21 22.69
CA LYS A 84 -12.08 -17.25 21.25
C LYS A 84 -11.03 -16.21 20.82
N VAL A 85 -11.08 -15.01 21.40
CA VAL A 85 -10.07 -13.96 21.13
C VAL A 85 -8.71 -14.35 21.69
N ILE A 86 -8.66 -14.93 22.90
CA ILE A 86 -7.42 -15.45 23.49
C ILE A 86 -6.85 -16.58 22.64
N ASP A 87 -7.68 -17.54 22.23
CA ASP A 87 -7.25 -18.67 21.41
C ASP A 87 -6.66 -18.19 20.08
N LYS A 88 -7.31 -17.22 19.42
CA LYS A 88 -6.79 -16.58 18.21
C LYS A 88 -5.45 -15.86 18.44
N ARG A 89 -5.31 -15.11 19.54
CA ARG A 89 -4.04 -14.42 19.87
C ARG A 89 -2.93 -15.41 20.19
N THR A 90 -3.24 -16.49 20.90
CA THR A 90 -2.29 -17.55 21.26
C THR A 90 -1.83 -18.31 20.02
N SER A 91 -2.75 -18.62 19.11
CA SER A 91 -2.42 -19.23 17.81
C SER A 91 -1.53 -18.32 16.94
N ASN A 92 -1.86 -17.04 16.85
CA ASN A 92 -1.04 -16.06 16.13
C ASN A 92 0.37 -15.93 16.75
N LEU A 93 0.47 -15.89 18.08
CA LEU A 93 1.75 -15.84 18.79
C LEU A 93 2.57 -17.11 18.54
N MET A 94 1.94 -18.28 18.63
CA MET A 94 2.60 -19.56 18.39
C MET A 94 3.07 -19.70 16.95
N GLN A 95 2.30 -19.17 15.99
CA GLN A 95 2.73 -19.10 14.59
C GLN A 95 3.92 -18.16 14.42
N GLY A 96 3.90 -16.96 15.01
CA GLY A 96 5.03 -16.03 14.98
C GLY A 96 6.31 -16.60 15.60
N ILE A 97 6.19 -17.38 16.68
CA ILE A 97 7.34 -18.08 17.29
C ILE A 97 7.90 -19.16 16.33
N LYS A 98 7.03 -19.90 15.65
CA LYS A 98 7.47 -20.90 14.65
C LYS A 98 8.15 -20.24 13.45
N ASP A 99 7.59 -19.14 12.95
CA ASP A 99 8.15 -18.39 11.83
C ASP A 99 9.52 -17.82 12.20
N ASN A 100 9.65 -17.19 13.37
CA ASN A 100 10.94 -16.72 13.89
C ASN A 100 11.95 -17.85 14.09
N SER A 101 11.52 -19.01 14.61
CA SER A 101 12.40 -20.17 14.76
C SER A 101 12.90 -20.68 13.40
N LEU A 102 12.06 -20.64 12.37
CA LEU A 102 12.41 -21.08 11.02
C LEU A 102 13.36 -20.09 10.34
N GLU A 103 13.15 -18.78 10.54
CA GLU A 103 14.10 -17.75 10.12
C GLU A 103 15.44 -17.90 10.83
N ILE A 104 15.45 -18.10 12.16
CA ILE A 104 16.70 -18.32 12.92
C ILE A 104 17.44 -19.56 12.42
N GLN A 105 16.73 -20.66 12.13
CA GLN A 105 17.35 -21.85 11.52
C GLN A 105 17.90 -21.57 10.13
N THR A 106 17.19 -20.78 9.32
CA THR A 106 17.65 -20.38 7.98
C THR A 106 18.91 -19.50 8.08
N ILE A 107 18.94 -18.56 9.01
CA ILE A 107 20.09 -17.71 9.29
C ILE A 107 21.26 -18.58 9.79
N ALA A 108 21.03 -19.46 10.76
CA ALA A 108 22.05 -20.37 11.27
C ALA A 108 22.63 -21.25 10.17
N HIS A 109 21.79 -21.77 9.26
CA HIS A 109 22.25 -22.55 8.11
C HIS A 109 23.03 -21.67 7.12
N SER A 110 22.58 -20.45 6.84
CA SER A 110 23.32 -19.50 5.98
C SER A 110 24.67 -19.11 6.59
N PHE A 111 24.73 -19.00 7.92
CA PHE A 111 25.95 -18.69 8.66
C PHE A 111 26.89 -19.89 8.70
N GLN A 112 26.38 -21.11 8.87
CA GLN A 112 27.14 -22.35 8.77
C GLN A 112 27.74 -22.51 7.37
N LEU A 113 26.95 -22.26 6.31
CA LEU A 113 27.43 -22.25 4.93
C LEU A 113 28.46 -21.14 4.70
N ALA A 114 28.24 -19.96 5.27
CA ALA A 114 29.20 -18.87 5.22
C ALA A 114 30.52 -19.25 5.91
N ILE A 115 30.47 -19.88 7.09
CA ILE A 115 31.66 -20.38 7.81
C ILE A 115 32.38 -21.46 7.00
N VAL A 116 31.68 -22.45 6.46
CA VAL A 116 32.29 -23.52 5.66
C VAL A 116 32.88 -22.96 4.37
N SER A 117 32.23 -21.97 3.74
CA SER A 117 32.80 -21.23 2.61
C SER A 117 33.95 -20.30 3.04
N SER A 118 33.94 -19.82 4.28
CA SER A 118 34.99 -18.98 4.90
C SER A 118 36.22 -19.81 5.26
N GLU A 119 36.09 -21.08 5.64
CA GLU A 119 37.23 -21.98 5.80
C GLU A 119 37.92 -22.31 4.47
N GLN A 120 37.20 -22.23 3.34
CA GLN A 120 37.80 -22.27 1.99
C GLN A 120 38.21 -20.88 1.46
N SER A 121 37.87 -19.79 2.15
CA SER A 121 38.20 -18.40 1.78
C SER A 121 38.92 -17.59 2.86
N MET A 122 39.50 -18.25 3.86
CA MET A 122 40.77 -17.85 4.49
C MET A 122 41.96 -18.12 3.56
N ALA A 123 41.71 -18.23 2.25
CA ALA A 123 42.64 -17.69 1.28
C ALA A 123 42.85 -16.22 1.66
N LEU A 124 43.99 -15.95 2.29
CA LEU A 124 44.54 -14.62 2.55
C LEU A 124 43.96 -13.64 1.54
N ILE A 125 43.12 -12.70 2.01
CA ILE A 125 42.71 -11.57 1.17
C ILE A 125 44.03 -11.03 0.62
N PRO A 126 44.23 -11.04 -0.71
CA PRO A 126 45.53 -10.75 -1.24
C PRO A 126 45.92 -9.36 -0.76
N ILE A 127 47.17 -9.19 -0.32
CA ILE A 127 47.73 -7.93 0.20
C ILE A 127 47.49 -6.75 -0.77
N THR A 128 47.15 -7.05 -2.02
CA THR A 128 46.74 -6.10 -3.05
C THR A 128 45.37 -5.46 -2.84
N VAL A 129 44.47 -6.03 -2.02
CA VAL A 129 43.17 -5.42 -1.71
C VAL A 129 43.37 -4.45 -0.57
N PRO A 130 43.10 -3.14 -0.77
CA PRO A 130 43.27 -2.16 0.27
C PRO A 130 42.24 -2.40 1.38
N ASP A 131 42.71 -2.65 2.59
CA ASP A 131 41.89 -2.68 3.81
C ASP A 131 42.27 -1.54 4.76
N CYS A 132 41.49 -1.36 5.83
CA CYS A 132 41.75 -0.31 6.81
C CYS A 132 43.12 -0.47 7.49
N SER A 133 43.56 -1.69 7.78
CA SER A 133 44.82 -1.95 8.48
C SER A 133 46.03 -1.60 7.60
N LEU A 134 45.97 -1.96 6.31
CA LEU A 134 46.96 -1.60 5.31
C LEU A 134 46.97 -0.10 5.05
N ALA A 135 45.79 0.54 4.98
CA ALA A 135 45.69 1.98 4.82
C ALA A 135 46.29 2.74 6.01
N LEU A 136 46.09 2.25 7.24
CA LEU A 136 46.72 2.79 8.46
C LEU A 136 48.23 2.60 8.42
N PHE A 137 48.70 1.40 8.07
CA PHE A 137 50.13 1.08 7.97
C PHE A 137 50.85 1.93 6.91
N GLN A 138 50.22 2.13 5.75
CA GLN A 138 50.73 2.99 4.68
C GLN A 138 50.56 4.49 4.96
N ASN A 139 49.96 4.86 6.10
CA ASN A 139 49.65 6.24 6.46
C ASN A 139 48.82 6.96 5.35
N ASN A 140 47.97 6.22 4.65
CA ASN A 140 47.17 6.75 3.54
C ASN A 140 45.87 7.34 4.08
N VAL A 141 45.94 8.60 4.51
CA VAL A 141 44.85 9.40 5.11
C VAL A 141 43.53 9.27 4.33
N LYS A 142 43.57 9.32 2.99
CA LYS A 142 42.36 9.23 2.15
C LYS A 142 41.72 7.84 2.19
N GLN A 143 42.52 6.79 2.16
CA GLN A 143 42.02 5.42 2.25
C GLN A 143 41.53 5.10 3.66
N VAL A 144 42.21 5.61 4.70
CA VAL A 144 41.78 5.47 6.10
C VAL A 144 40.37 6.03 6.29
N SER A 145 40.11 7.25 5.83
CA SER A 145 38.77 7.85 5.92
C SER A 145 37.68 7.07 5.16
N ARG A 146 38.04 6.34 4.09
CA ARG A 146 37.09 5.57 3.28
C ARG A 146 36.87 4.14 3.80
N LEU A 147 37.91 3.48 4.26
CA LEU A 147 37.93 2.05 4.60
C LEU A 147 37.74 1.79 6.09
N CYS A 148 38.16 2.72 6.96
CA CYS A 148 38.07 2.55 8.40
C CYS A 148 36.72 3.04 8.94
N ASN A 149 36.19 2.33 9.94
CA ASN A 149 34.95 2.69 10.62
C ASN A 149 35.25 3.09 12.06
N PHE A 150 35.48 4.38 12.28
CA PHE A 150 35.78 4.91 13.61
C PHE A 150 34.57 4.90 14.52
N ARG A 151 34.79 4.46 15.76
CA ARG A 151 33.77 4.39 16.80
C ARG A 151 34.12 5.37 17.92
N PHE A 152 33.12 6.11 18.38
CA PHE A 152 33.21 6.94 19.56
C PHE A 152 32.96 6.08 20.81
N LEU A 153 33.82 6.22 21.80
CA LEU A 153 33.71 5.57 23.10
C LEU A 153 33.60 6.64 24.18
N GLU A 154 32.45 6.70 24.83
CA GLU A 154 32.19 7.66 25.90
C GLU A 154 32.93 7.24 27.17
N ASN A 155 33.66 8.18 27.80
CA ASN A 155 34.35 8.00 29.09
C ASN A 155 35.30 6.78 29.15
N HIS A 156 35.90 6.40 28.03
CA HIS A 156 36.83 5.26 27.97
C HIS A 156 38.29 5.64 28.27
N LEU A 157 38.62 6.93 28.26
CA LEU A 157 39.97 7.36 28.62
C LEU A 157 40.13 7.17 30.13
N SER A 158 40.90 6.16 30.50
CA SER A 158 41.43 5.96 31.84
C SER A 158 42.93 6.17 31.80
N ASP A 159 43.52 6.72 32.87
CA ASP A 159 44.97 6.82 33.01
C ASP A 159 45.65 5.51 32.60
N ASP A 160 46.47 5.59 31.55
CA ASP A 160 47.16 4.48 30.91
C ASP A 160 48.46 4.96 30.26
N THR A 161 49.42 4.06 30.10
CA THR A 161 50.71 4.35 29.52
C THR A 161 51.14 3.20 28.62
N ILE A 162 51.40 3.51 27.35
CA ILE A 162 51.77 2.53 26.32
C ILE A 162 53.19 2.82 25.85
N GLU A 163 54.07 1.83 25.88
CA GLU A 163 55.40 1.94 25.28
C GLU A 163 55.29 1.97 23.75
N LEU A 164 55.77 3.04 23.11
CA LEU A 164 55.80 3.16 21.65
C LEU A 164 57.16 2.72 21.08
N THR A 165 58.24 3.17 21.72
CA THR A 165 59.63 2.82 21.40
C THR A 165 60.41 2.71 22.70
N PRO A 166 61.66 2.20 22.69
CA PRO A 166 62.49 2.13 23.90
C PRO A 166 62.71 3.47 24.61
N THR A 167 62.52 4.60 23.91
CA THR A 167 62.72 5.95 24.45
C THR A 167 61.47 6.80 24.42
N SER A 168 60.31 6.26 24.02
CA SER A 168 59.08 7.04 23.93
C SER A 168 57.86 6.28 24.43
N VAL A 169 57.08 6.94 25.27
CA VAL A 169 55.83 6.38 25.81
C VAL A 169 54.66 7.29 25.49
N LEU A 170 53.51 6.70 25.20
CA LEU A 170 52.23 7.38 25.02
C LEU A 170 51.49 7.38 26.35
N VAL A 171 51.15 8.56 26.85
CA VAL A 171 50.46 8.75 28.14
C VAL A 171 49.06 9.30 27.88
N TYR A 172 48.08 8.72 28.57
CA TYR A 172 46.68 9.13 28.57
C TYR A 172 46.26 9.60 29.97
N ASP A 173 45.53 10.71 30.04
CA ASP A 173 44.82 11.21 31.23
C ASP A 173 45.60 11.11 32.55
N SER A 174 46.86 11.54 32.53
CA SER A 174 47.73 11.53 33.71
C SER A 174 47.85 12.93 34.31
N GLU A 175 47.76 13.05 35.63
CA GLU A 175 47.83 14.35 36.33
C GLU A 175 49.28 14.76 36.64
N GLU A 176 50.12 13.81 37.05
CA GLU A 176 51.51 14.04 37.44
C GLU A 176 52.39 12.89 36.97
N LEU A 177 53.61 13.23 36.54
CA LEU A 177 54.60 12.29 36.06
C LEU A 177 55.91 12.48 36.82
N ASP A 178 56.47 11.41 37.36
CA ASP A 178 57.76 11.44 38.06
C ASP A 178 58.86 10.95 37.12
N LEU A 179 59.72 11.86 36.66
CA LEU A 179 60.92 11.52 35.89
C LEU A 179 62.11 11.45 36.83
N ILE A 180 62.70 10.26 36.94
CA ILE A 180 63.86 9.99 37.78
C ILE A 180 65.03 9.66 36.86
N CYS A 181 66.02 10.55 36.80
CA CYS A 181 67.27 10.39 36.09
C CYS A 181 68.43 10.31 37.10
N PRO A 182 69.63 9.81 36.71
CA PRO A 182 70.75 9.64 37.63
C PRO A 182 71.20 10.92 38.36
N GLN A 183 71.00 12.09 37.74
CA GLN A 183 71.40 13.39 38.29
C GLN A 183 70.24 14.28 38.72
N SER A 184 68.99 13.89 38.44
CA SER A 184 67.84 14.74 38.73
C SER A 184 66.56 13.94 38.84
N GLN A 185 65.76 14.27 39.85
CA GLN A 185 64.37 13.87 39.93
C GLN A 185 63.50 15.10 39.72
N ARG A 186 62.53 15.02 38.81
CA ARG A 186 61.62 16.12 38.51
C ARG A 186 60.20 15.58 38.41
N LYS A 187 59.28 16.28 39.07
CA LYS A 187 57.85 16.13 38.84
C LYS A 187 57.48 16.97 37.62
N ILE A 188 56.82 16.35 36.66
CA ILE A 188 56.40 16.98 35.41
C ILE A 188 54.87 17.01 35.41
N PRO A 189 54.26 18.12 34.96
CA PRO A 189 52.81 18.15 34.78
C PRO A 189 52.39 17.04 33.82
N GLY A 190 51.36 16.29 34.20
CA GLY A 190 50.80 15.28 33.33
C GLY A 190 50.06 15.87 32.13
N CYS A 191 49.54 15.00 31.27
CA CYS A 191 48.89 15.36 30.03
C CYS A 191 47.69 14.43 29.77
N THR A 192 46.68 14.95 29.06
CA THR A 192 45.51 14.13 28.66
C THR A 192 45.85 13.16 27.54
N PHE A 193 46.70 13.57 26.60
CA PHE A 193 47.16 12.75 25.47
C PHE A 193 48.50 13.30 24.96
N CYS A 194 49.61 12.64 25.29
CA CYS A 194 50.94 13.06 24.84
C CYS A 194 51.92 11.89 24.69
N VAL A 195 52.87 12.06 23.78
CA VAL A 195 54.06 11.22 23.64
C VAL A 195 55.20 11.87 24.40
N ILE A 196 55.83 11.10 25.26
CA ILE A 196 56.93 11.56 26.10
C ILE A 196 58.19 10.84 25.66
N ASN A 197 59.20 11.62 25.26
CA ASN A 197 60.53 11.10 24.99
C ASN A 197 61.35 11.11 26.28
N ILE A 198 61.77 9.93 26.71
CA ILE A 198 62.49 9.66 27.94
C ILE A 198 63.98 9.51 27.59
N PRO A 199 64.87 10.35 28.16
CA PRO A 199 66.30 10.21 27.94
C PRO A 199 66.83 8.86 28.45
N CYS A 200 67.91 8.36 27.86
CA CYS A 200 68.63 7.18 28.36
C CYS A 200 68.85 7.23 29.88
N LYS A 201 68.79 6.08 30.55
CA LYS A 201 69.02 5.92 32.00
C LYS A 201 68.00 6.64 32.90
N CYS A 202 66.98 7.30 32.35
CA CYS A 202 65.88 7.85 33.12
C CYS A 202 64.72 6.85 33.19
N SER A 203 64.02 6.83 34.32
CA SER A 203 62.75 6.11 34.49
C SER A 203 61.61 7.10 34.60
N LEU A 204 60.44 6.73 34.07
CA LEU A 204 59.21 7.50 34.20
C LEU A 204 58.21 6.71 35.05
N SER A 205 57.69 7.31 36.10
CA SER A 205 56.62 6.72 36.90
C SER A 205 55.34 7.53 36.77
N THR A 206 54.23 6.84 36.57
CA THR A 206 52.87 7.35 36.74
C THR A 206 52.25 6.70 37.98
N ARG A 207 50.97 6.99 38.27
CA ARG A 207 50.24 6.32 39.37
C ARG A 207 50.06 4.82 39.13
N LYS A 208 50.00 4.39 37.86
CA LYS A 208 49.67 3.01 37.48
C LYS A 208 50.80 2.24 36.82
N LEU A 209 51.78 2.94 36.25
CA LEU A 209 52.84 2.32 35.47
C LEU A 209 54.21 2.88 35.83
N TYR A 210 55.20 1.99 35.88
CA TYR A 210 56.61 2.34 36.05
C TYR A 210 57.38 1.92 34.80
N PHE A 211 57.87 2.89 34.05
CA PHE A 211 58.74 2.70 32.91
C PHE A 211 60.20 2.66 33.37
N SER A 212 60.77 1.45 33.39
CA SER A 212 62.14 1.20 33.87
C SER A 212 63.20 1.90 33.01
N PRO A 213 64.34 2.31 33.59
CA PRO A 213 65.39 2.99 32.83
C PRO A 213 66.05 2.03 31.84
N ARG A 214 66.15 2.45 30.57
CA ARG A 214 66.83 1.67 29.52
C ARG A 214 68.34 1.97 29.49
N LEU A 215 69.15 0.92 29.36
CA LEU A 215 70.62 0.99 29.28
C LEU A 215 71.16 0.70 27.87
N VAL A 216 70.36 0.04 27.02
CA VAL A 216 70.69 -0.36 25.65
C VAL A 216 69.63 0.19 24.69
N ASP A 217 69.96 0.31 23.41
CA ASP A 217 69.06 0.76 22.33
C ASP A 217 68.48 2.19 22.50
N CYS A 218 69.21 3.08 23.19
CA CYS A 218 68.79 4.48 23.40
C CYS A 218 69.82 5.51 22.88
N TYR A 219 70.84 5.06 22.13
CA TYR A 219 72.06 5.82 21.79
C TYR A 219 71.88 7.07 20.92
N GLU A 220 70.80 7.16 20.14
CA GLU A 220 70.55 8.32 19.24
C GLU A 220 69.55 9.34 19.82
N SER A 221 68.96 9.05 20.98
CA SER A 221 67.94 9.92 21.56
C SER A 221 68.57 11.16 22.20
N SER A 222 68.06 12.34 21.83
CA SER A 222 68.47 13.60 22.45
C SER A 222 68.45 13.48 23.97
N SER A 223 69.48 13.99 24.65
CA SER A 223 69.55 14.02 26.12
C SER A 223 68.39 14.77 26.79
N ASN A 224 67.59 15.47 25.98
CA ASN A 224 66.53 16.33 26.45
C ASN A 224 65.21 15.56 26.48
N PHE A 225 64.60 15.59 27.65
CA PHE A 225 63.21 15.21 27.82
C PHE A 225 62.31 16.13 26.98
N SER A 226 61.38 15.56 26.23
CA SER A 226 60.41 16.33 25.44
C SER A 226 59.01 15.72 25.56
N ILE A 227 58.02 16.59 25.69
CA ILE A 227 56.60 16.23 25.61
C ILE A 227 56.10 16.68 24.26
N LEU A 228 55.49 15.77 23.52
CA LEU A 228 54.91 16.00 22.22
C LEU A 228 53.44 15.58 22.23
N HIS A 229 52.60 16.25 21.45
CA HIS A 229 51.17 16.05 21.44
C HIS A 229 50.75 15.48 20.08
N PRO A 230 50.33 14.21 20.03
CA PRO A 230 49.73 13.64 18.83
C PRO A 230 48.35 14.23 18.57
N VAL A 231 47.91 14.17 17.32
CA VAL A 231 46.55 14.57 16.91
C VAL A 231 45.72 13.34 16.65
N ASN A 232 44.47 13.34 17.14
CA ASN A 232 43.50 12.31 16.77
C ASN A 232 43.03 12.55 15.33
N LEU A 233 43.78 11.99 14.37
CA LEU A 233 43.54 12.19 12.94
C LEU A 233 42.14 11.68 12.51
N ALA A 234 41.65 10.61 13.12
CA ALA A 234 40.31 10.08 12.86
C ALA A 234 39.21 11.10 13.20
N LEU A 235 39.36 11.79 14.33
CA LEU A 235 38.46 12.88 14.72
C LEU A 235 38.56 14.05 13.73
N VAL A 236 39.78 14.46 13.37
CA VAL A 236 39.98 15.58 12.44
C VAL A 236 39.36 15.29 11.06
N GLN A 237 39.50 14.06 10.56
CA GLN A 237 38.98 13.64 9.26
C GLN A 237 37.45 13.73 9.15
N GLU A 238 36.72 13.44 10.23
CA GLU A 238 35.25 13.43 10.24
C GLU A 238 34.66 14.85 10.39
N PHE A 239 35.36 15.74 11.10
CA PHE A 239 34.87 17.08 11.40
C PHE A 239 35.32 18.15 10.40
N PHE A 240 36.53 18.07 9.86
CA PHE A 240 37.10 19.09 8.99
C PHE A 240 37.14 18.64 7.52
N ASP A 241 37.30 19.59 6.61
CA ASP A 241 37.47 19.28 5.19
C ASP A 241 38.87 18.76 4.89
N GLU A 242 38.98 17.87 3.89
CA GLU A 242 40.24 17.20 3.49
C GLU A 242 41.42 18.16 3.35
N LYS A 243 41.18 19.34 2.78
CA LYS A 243 42.19 20.38 2.55
C LYS A 243 42.92 20.80 3.82
N ARG A 244 42.25 20.78 4.98
CA ARG A 244 42.81 21.25 6.27
C ARG A 244 43.72 20.24 6.96
N TYR A 245 43.63 18.96 6.60
CA TYR A 245 44.41 17.89 7.24
C TYR A 245 45.27 17.09 6.27
N THR A 246 45.33 17.44 4.98
CA THR A 246 46.20 16.76 4.01
C THR A 246 47.67 16.76 4.38
N SER A 247 48.15 17.74 5.13
CA SER A 247 49.53 17.82 5.63
C SER A 247 49.74 17.06 6.95
N LEU A 248 48.68 16.57 7.59
CA LEU A 248 48.77 15.82 8.83
C LEU A 248 48.91 14.34 8.52
N LEU A 249 49.96 13.76 9.09
CA LEU A 249 50.25 12.34 9.05
C LEU A 249 49.83 11.70 10.39
N ALA A 250 49.65 10.38 10.43
CA ALA A 250 49.30 9.66 11.65
C ALA A 250 50.36 9.80 12.76
N ASP A 251 51.61 10.01 12.38
CA ASP A 251 52.78 10.22 13.25
C ASP A 251 53.13 11.70 13.45
N SER A 252 52.26 12.62 13.04
CA SER A 252 52.48 14.05 13.29
C SER A 252 52.40 14.38 14.78
N LEU A 253 53.51 14.90 15.31
CA LEU A 253 53.68 15.26 16.71
C LEU A 253 53.94 16.76 16.85
N PHE A 254 53.27 17.40 17.81
CA PHE A 254 53.35 18.84 18.03
C PHE A 254 53.95 19.19 19.39
N PRO A 255 54.77 20.23 19.53
CA PRO A 255 55.35 20.63 20.82
C PRO A 255 54.30 21.19 21.80
N THR A 256 53.14 21.60 21.29
CA THR A 256 52.01 22.11 22.10
C THR A 256 50.72 21.42 21.68
N PRO A 257 49.75 21.23 22.59
CA PRO A 257 48.45 20.66 22.24
C PRO A 257 47.78 21.44 21.10
N VAL A 258 47.28 20.71 20.10
CA VAL A 258 46.55 21.33 18.99
C VAL A 258 45.19 21.80 19.49
N GLN A 259 44.91 23.10 19.36
CA GLN A 259 43.62 23.67 19.71
C GLN A 259 42.59 23.28 18.64
N LEU A 260 41.75 22.29 18.96
CA LEU A 260 40.67 21.83 18.10
C LEU A 260 39.34 22.37 18.65
N ALA A 261 38.67 23.22 17.87
CA ALA A 261 37.30 23.63 18.15
C ALA A 261 36.34 22.68 17.41
N ILE A 262 35.71 21.79 18.16
CA ILE A 262 34.63 20.92 17.67
C ILE A 262 33.30 21.34 18.32
N PRO A 263 32.16 21.19 17.64
CA PRO A 263 30.86 21.49 18.24
C PRO A 263 30.58 20.55 19.41
N ASP A 264 29.85 21.04 20.41
CA ASP A 264 29.44 20.25 21.56
C ASP A 264 28.48 19.13 21.14
N PHE A 265 28.63 17.96 21.76
CA PHE A 265 27.77 16.81 21.48
C PHE A 265 26.55 16.80 22.41
N SER A 266 25.36 17.05 21.87
CA SER A 266 24.11 16.84 22.60
C SER A 266 23.67 15.37 22.47
N PHE A 267 24.01 14.54 23.45
CA PHE A 267 23.50 13.18 23.54
C PHE A 267 22.11 13.14 24.17
N TYR A 268 21.22 12.33 23.61
CA TYR A 268 19.93 12.08 24.24
C TYR A 268 20.12 11.26 25.52
N ASN A 269 19.87 11.88 26.68
CA ASN A 269 20.06 11.25 27.98
C ASN A 269 18.71 10.91 28.62
N GLN A 270 18.20 9.70 28.37
CA GLN A 270 17.06 9.17 29.13
C GLN A 270 17.53 8.26 30.27
N SER A 271 16.85 8.37 31.42
CA SER A 271 17.08 7.56 32.62
C SER A 271 16.96 6.04 32.36
N MET A 272 16.23 5.63 31.33
CA MET A 272 16.05 4.23 30.94
C MET A 272 17.30 3.60 30.30
N SER A 273 18.25 4.41 29.82
CA SER A 273 19.53 3.92 29.31
C SER A 273 20.31 3.15 30.38
N LYS A 274 20.14 3.44 31.68
CA LYS A 274 20.80 2.68 32.77
C LYS A 274 20.38 1.21 32.84
N ILE A 275 19.20 0.84 32.32
CA ILE A 275 18.68 -0.53 32.39
C ILE A 275 19.04 -1.31 31.11
N LEU A 276 19.12 -0.66 29.95
CA LEU A 276 19.43 -1.29 28.66
C LEU A 276 20.90 -1.17 28.23
N ALA A 277 21.63 -0.15 28.70
CA ALA A 277 23.03 0.09 28.32
C ALA A 277 24.06 -0.78 29.08
N VAL A 278 23.62 -1.59 30.05
CA VAL A 278 24.51 -2.56 30.71
C VAL A 278 24.91 -3.68 29.75
N ASP A 279 24.09 -3.97 28.73
CA ASP A 279 24.28 -5.13 27.85
C ASP A 279 24.98 -4.81 26.52
N ALA A 280 25.15 -3.54 26.16
CA ALA A 280 25.88 -3.13 24.97
C ALA A 280 26.65 -1.83 25.22
N LYS A 281 27.98 -1.89 25.34
CA LYS A 281 28.84 -0.72 25.12
C LYS A 281 28.52 -0.18 23.73
N THR A 282 27.73 0.89 23.65
CA THR A 282 27.20 1.39 22.37
C THR A 282 28.36 1.97 21.56
N HIS A 283 28.88 1.20 20.61
CA HIS A 283 29.89 1.64 19.65
C HIS A 283 29.26 2.58 18.61
N LEU A 284 29.11 3.85 18.97
CA LEU A 284 28.54 4.86 18.08
C LEU A 284 29.51 5.17 16.96
N SER A 285 29.02 5.20 15.71
CA SER A 285 29.86 5.57 14.57
C SER A 285 30.21 7.06 14.65
N LEU A 286 31.50 7.38 14.67
CA LEU A 286 32.01 8.75 14.74
C LEU A 286 31.51 9.59 13.57
N LYS A 287 31.42 8.99 12.38
CA LYS A 287 30.84 9.61 11.17
C LYS A 287 29.39 10.05 11.37
N LYS A 288 28.55 9.21 11.99
CA LYS A 288 27.16 9.56 12.28
C LYS A 288 27.06 10.68 13.31
N ILE A 289 27.91 10.63 14.34
CA ILE A 289 28.03 11.69 15.35
C ILE A 289 28.43 13.00 14.69
N ALA A 290 29.46 13.00 13.85
CA ALA A 290 29.94 14.19 13.15
C ALA A 290 28.85 14.78 12.24
N VAL A 291 28.11 13.96 11.51
CA VAL A 291 26.99 14.41 10.66
C VAL A 291 25.83 14.99 11.48
N ALA A 292 25.53 14.42 12.65
CA ALA A 292 24.50 14.94 13.55
C ALA A 292 24.93 16.26 14.20
N ALA A 293 26.16 16.32 14.72
CA ALA A 293 26.73 17.51 15.36
C ALA A 293 26.87 18.68 14.39
N LYS A 294 27.31 18.44 13.14
CA LYS A 294 27.35 19.47 12.08
C LYS A 294 25.97 20.05 11.71
N LYS A 295 24.89 19.38 12.11
CA LYS A 295 23.50 19.79 11.85
C LYS A 295 22.78 20.21 13.14
N ASP A 296 23.49 20.36 14.24
CA ASP A 296 22.94 20.65 15.57
C ASP A 296 21.80 19.69 15.96
N LYS A 297 21.93 18.40 15.62
CA LYS A 297 20.94 17.35 15.93
C LYS A 297 21.37 16.54 17.15
N MET A 298 20.37 16.14 17.94
CA MET A 298 20.59 15.21 19.05
C MET A 298 21.13 13.87 18.55
N ILE A 299 22.14 13.36 19.25
CA ILE A 299 22.77 12.07 18.98
C ILE A 299 22.07 11.02 19.82
N PHE A 300 21.48 10.03 19.15
CA PHE A 300 20.83 8.88 19.78
C PHE A 300 21.82 7.71 19.91
N LYS A 301 21.87 7.10 21.09
CA LYS A 301 22.76 5.98 21.39
C LYS A 301 22.20 4.66 20.81
N THR A 302 20.88 4.54 20.74
CA THR A 302 20.18 3.34 20.27
C THR A 302 19.13 3.66 19.20
N LEU A 303 18.77 2.66 18.38
CA LEU A 303 17.71 2.79 17.37
C LEU A 303 16.31 3.03 17.96
N THR A 304 16.12 2.72 19.24
CA THR A 304 14.85 2.90 19.96
C THR A 304 14.67 4.31 20.51
N GLU A 305 15.75 5.06 20.75
CA GLU A 305 15.64 6.40 21.31
C GLU A 305 14.92 7.42 20.41
N PRO A 306 15.08 7.42 19.06
CA PRO A 306 14.27 8.27 18.18
C PRO A 306 12.76 7.97 18.25
N LEU A 307 12.39 6.74 18.59
CA LEU A 307 10.98 6.37 18.81
C LEU A 307 10.47 6.92 20.16
N LEU A 308 11.33 6.93 21.17
CA LEU A 308 11.01 7.43 22.51
C LEU A 308 11.06 8.97 22.59
N SER A 309 11.88 9.64 21.77
CA SER A 309 11.94 11.10 21.70
C SER A 309 10.70 11.72 21.05
N GLY A 310 9.89 10.91 20.36
CA GLY A 310 8.74 11.37 19.58
C GLY A 310 9.12 12.01 18.24
N ASP A 311 10.41 12.00 17.86
CA ASP A 311 10.85 12.50 16.54
C ASP A 311 10.41 11.58 15.40
N ILE A 312 10.28 10.28 15.69
CA ILE A 312 9.57 9.37 14.80
C ILE A 312 8.12 9.33 15.29
N SER A 313 7.27 10.12 14.66
CA SER A 313 5.83 9.93 14.79
C SER A 313 5.51 8.54 14.24
N LEU A 314 5.37 7.56 15.13
CA LEU A 314 4.75 6.28 14.80
C LEU A 314 3.32 6.63 14.40
N GLN A 315 3.14 6.83 13.09
CA GLN A 315 1.86 7.10 12.47
C GLN A 315 0.94 5.97 12.94
N SER A 316 0.01 6.32 13.84
CA SER A 316 -0.87 5.35 14.50
C SER A 316 -1.66 4.67 13.40
N SER A 317 -1.22 3.46 13.03
CA SER A 317 -1.78 2.65 11.96
C SER A 317 -3.12 2.06 12.42
N TRP A 318 -4.09 2.92 12.69
CA TRP A 318 -5.49 2.57 12.59
C TRP A 318 -5.87 2.76 11.12
N LEU A 319 -5.97 1.63 10.40
CA LEU A 319 -6.47 1.51 9.01
C LEU A 319 -6.24 2.76 8.17
N ASP A 320 -4.99 3.01 7.82
CA ASP A 320 -4.63 4.14 6.99
C ASP A 320 -5.37 4.04 5.65
N THR A 321 -5.75 5.16 5.06
CA THR A 321 -6.58 5.19 3.84
C THR A 321 -5.92 4.40 2.71
N ASN A 322 -4.59 4.39 2.69
CA ASN A 322 -3.77 3.61 1.77
C ASN A 322 -3.93 2.08 1.94
N THR A 323 -4.13 1.60 3.17
CA THR A 323 -4.41 0.18 3.45
C THR A 323 -5.79 -0.22 2.92
N ILE A 324 -6.80 0.64 3.09
CA ILE A 324 -8.15 0.43 2.55
C ILE A 324 -8.10 0.43 1.02
N VAL A 325 -7.40 1.38 0.42
CA VAL A 325 -7.15 1.43 -1.04
C VAL A 325 -6.41 0.18 -1.51
N SER A 326 -5.42 -0.30 -0.75
CA SER A 326 -4.69 -1.54 -1.07
C SER A 326 -5.60 -2.77 -1.05
N PHE A 327 -6.46 -2.92 -0.04
CA PHE A 327 -7.44 -4.01 0.00
C PHE A 327 -8.48 -3.92 -1.13
N CYS A 328 -8.95 -2.72 -1.46
CA CYS A 328 -9.81 -2.50 -2.62
C CYS A 328 -9.10 -2.85 -3.94
N SER A 329 -7.83 -2.48 -4.09
CA SER A 329 -7.02 -2.79 -5.27
C SER A 329 -6.78 -4.30 -5.41
N LEU A 330 -6.54 -5.01 -4.30
CA LEU A 330 -6.39 -6.46 -4.27
C LEU A 330 -7.70 -7.14 -4.72
N GLY A 331 -8.85 -6.65 -4.24
CA GLY A 331 -10.17 -7.13 -4.67
C GLY A 331 -10.42 -6.94 -6.17
N ILE A 332 -10.06 -5.77 -6.71
CA ILE A 332 -10.18 -5.47 -8.15
C ILE A 332 -9.22 -6.35 -8.97
N ALA A 333 -7.99 -6.57 -8.49
CA ALA A 333 -7.02 -7.43 -9.15
C ALA A 333 -7.54 -8.87 -9.27
N ILE A 334 -8.12 -9.42 -8.20
CA ILE A 334 -8.73 -10.76 -8.20
C ILE A 334 -9.88 -10.83 -9.22
N LEU A 335 -10.78 -9.84 -9.23
CA LEU A 335 -11.87 -9.76 -10.20
C LEU A 335 -11.36 -9.67 -11.66
N SER A 336 -10.29 -8.90 -11.89
CA SER A 336 -9.67 -8.77 -13.22
C SER A 336 -9.05 -10.10 -13.69
N LEU A 337 -8.48 -10.88 -12.78
CA LEU A 337 -7.91 -12.20 -13.07
C LEU A 337 -9.01 -13.20 -13.47
N PHE A 338 -10.14 -13.21 -12.76
CA PHE A 338 -11.30 -14.01 -13.16
C PHE A 338 -11.86 -13.60 -14.53
N ALA A 339 -11.94 -12.30 -14.81
CA ALA A 339 -12.38 -11.80 -16.11
C ALA A 339 -11.40 -12.21 -17.23
N PHE A 340 -10.09 -12.16 -16.98
CA PHE A 340 -9.06 -12.58 -17.94
C PHE A 340 -9.16 -14.08 -18.25
N VAL A 341 -9.31 -14.93 -17.23
CA VAL A 341 -9.51 -16.38 -17.41
C VAL A 341 -10.78 -16.65 -18.22
N PHE A 342 -11.87 -15.93 -17.95
CA PHE A 342 -13.13 -16.06 -18.70
C PHE A 342 -12.96 -15.65 -20.18
N LEU A 343 -12.31 -14.53 -20.46
CA LEU A 343 -12.01 -14.08 -21.82
C LEU A 343 -11.05 -15.03 -22.54
N PHE A 344 -10.05 -15.59 -21.85
CA PHE A 344 -9.14 -16.58 -22.41
C PHE A 344 -9.88 -17.86 -22.79
N CYS A 345 -10.79 -18.34 -21.95
CA CYS A 345 -11.66 -19.48 -22.27
C CYS A 345 -12.54 -19.20 -23.50
N LYS A 346 -13.04 -17.96 -23.67
CA LYS A 346 -13.88 -17.60 -24.82
C LYS A 346 -13.08 -17.41 -26.10
N THR A 347 -11.91 -16.78 -26.04
CA THR A 347 -11.00 -16.59 -27.17
C THR A 347 -10.42 -17.91 -27.64
N ARG A 348 -10.14 -18.86 -26.73
CA ARG A 348 -9.76 -20.23 -27.10
C ARG A 348 -10.82 -20.95 -27.93
N LYS A 349 -12.12 -20.73 -27.65
CA LYS A 349 -13.21 -21.27 -28.48
C LYS A 349 -13.22 -20.66 -29.89
N ILE A 350 -12.93 -19.36 -30.02
CA ILE A 350 -12.88 -18.67 -31.31
C ILE A 350 -11.62 -19.05 -32.10
N ALA A 351 -10.46 -19.16 -31.43
CA ALA A 351 -9.21 -19.58 -32.02
C ALA A 351 -9.31 -21.02 -32.57
N MET A 352 -9.93 -21.94 -31.82
CA MET A 352 -10.19 -23.30 -32.32
C MET A 352 -11.07 -23.31 -33.58
N THR A 353 -12.12 -22.49 -33.64
CA THR A 353 -12.94 -22.36 -34.86
C THR A 353 -12.16 -21.74 -36.02
N MET A 354 -11.21 -20.84 -35.75
CA MET A 354 -10.41 -20.17 -36.77
C MET A 354 -9.29 -21.07 -37.32
N THR A 355 -8.66 -21.89 -36.46
CA THR A 355 -7.70 -22.92 -36.91
C THR A 355 -8.33 -24.02 -37.75
N ILE A 356 -9.61 -24.37 -37.50
CA ILE A 356 -10.35 -25.31 -38.36
C ILE A 356 -10.67 -24.68 -39.72
N MET A 357 -10.91 -23.36 -39.79
CA MET A 357 -11.12 -22.66 -41.06
C MET A 357 -9.83 -22.39 -41.86
N GLN A 358 -8.67 -22.32 -41.21
CA GLN A 358 -7.38 -22.10 -41.87
C GLN A 358 -6.77 -23.36 -42.50
N GLN A 359 -7.45 -24.51 -42.41
CA GLN A 359 -6.97 -25.77 -43.00
C GLN A 359 -7.28 -25.92 -44.51
N MET A 360 -7.63 -24.83 -45.21
CA MET A 360 -7.66 -24.79 -46.67
C MET A 360 -6.51 -23.93 -47.21
N SER A 361 -5.47 -24.64 -47.68
CA SER A 361 -4.54 -24.29 -48.75
C SER A 361 -4.07 -22.83 -48.88
N HIS A 362 -2.82 -22.57 -48.49
CA HIS A 362 -1.88 -21.82 -49.33
C HIS A 362 -0.43 -22.25 -49.00
N THR A 363 0.16 -22.98 -49.93
CA THR A 363 1.61 -23.16 -50.10
C THR A 363 2.23 -21.84 -50.57
N ASN A 364 3.27 -21.36 -49.89
CA ASN A 364 4.40 -20.56 -50.42
C ASN A 364 5.46 -20.36 -49.31
N SER A 365 6.55 -21.12 -49.37
CA SER A 365 7.94 -20.71 -49.66
C SER A 365 8.52 -19.61 -48.77
N GLN A 366 9.38 -20.03 -47.84
CA GLN A 366 10.25 -19.19 -47.02
C GLN A 366 11.30 -18.46 -47.87
N SER A 367 11.60 -17.21 -47.51
CA SER A 367 12.87 -16.56 -47.85
C SER A 367 13.59 -16.10 -46.58
N VAL A 368 14.89 -16.40 -46.57
CA VAL A 368 15.92 -16.27 -45.55
C VAL A 368 16.14 -14.81 -45.07
N PRO A 369 16.43 -14.56 -43.78
CA PRO A 369 16.89 -13.24 -43.33
C PRO A 369 18.41 -13.07 -43.50
N SER A 370 18.84 -11.96 -44.09
CA SER A 370 20.24 -11.53 -44.16
C SER A 370 20.60 -10.62 -42.97
N PHE A 371 21.70 -10.93 -42.28
CA PHE A 371 22.28 -10.08 -41.25
C PHE A 371 23.31 -9.12 -41.88
N ILE A 372 23.05 -7.82 -41.86
CA ILE A 372 24.03 -6.78 -42.22
C ILE A 372 24.42 -6.04 -40.94
N TYR A 373 25.68 -6.17 -40.55
CA TYR A 373 26.30 -5.44 -39.46
C TYR A 373 26.62 -4.01 -39.90
N VAL A 374 25.90 -3.02 -39.34
CA VAL A 374 26.20 -1.60 -39.55
C VAL A 374 27.05 -1.10 -38.37
N LYS A 375 28.28 -0.69 -38.67
CA LYS A 375 29.21 -0.09 -37.72
C LYS A 375 28.71 1.32 -37.36
N PRO A 376 28.49 1.67 -36.08
CA PRO A 376 28.03 3.00 -35.72
C PRO A 376 29.17 4.02 -35.93
N THR A 377 28.91 4.98 -36.82
CA THR A 377 29.74 6.17 -37.00
C THR A 377 29.34 7.16 -35.92
N GLN A 378 30.29 7.50 -35.04
CA GLN A 378 30.13 8.59 -34.09
C GLN A 378 30.12 9.92 -34.84
N LEU A 379 28.99 10.62 -34.80
CA LEU A 379 28.92 12.07 -34.96
C LEU A 379 28.63 12.69 -33.59
N PRO A 380 29.08 13.94 -33.35
CA PRO A 380 28.97 14.57 -32.04
C PRO A 380 27.51 14.94 -31.78
N GLN A 381 26.85 14.25 -30.84
CA GLN A 381 25.61 14.72 -30.25
C GLN A 381 25.94 15.80 -29.22
N MET A 382 25.90 17.05 -29.66
CA MET A 382 25.56 18.16 -28.78
C MET A 382 24.03 18.28 -28.72
N GLU A 383 23.52 18.45 -27.50
CA GLU A 383 22.26 19.16 -27.20
C GLU A 383 20.91 18.44 -27.41
N GLN A 384 20.81 17.13 -27.08
CA GLN A 384 19.49 16.48 -26.97
C GLN A 384 19.26 15.66 -25.68
N ASP A 385 20.32 15.39 -24.90
CA ASP A 385 20.20 14.65 -23.65
C ASP A 385 19.61 15.50 -22.50
N ASP A 386 19.73 16.82 -22.54
CA ASP A 386 19.27 17.68 -21.44
C ASP A 386 17.75 17.81 -21.36
N ILE A 387 17.05 17.79 -22.50
CA ILE A 387 15.57 17.84 -22.53
C ILE A 387 15.00 16.48 -22.09
N MET A 388 15.58 15.38 -22.57
CA MET A 388 15.13 14.02 -22.21
C MET A 388 15.37 13.74 -20.73
N ASN A 389 16.50 14.20 -20.18
CA ASN A 389 16.81 14.06 -18.76
C ASN A 389 15.93 14.97 -17.88
N ARG A 390 15.54 16.17 -18.35
CA ARG A 390 14.55 17.02 -17.66
C ARG A 390 13.15 16.42 -17.64
N VAL A 391 12.72 15.85 -18.76
CA VAL A 391 11.41 15.18 -18.85
C VAL A 391 11.41 13.94 -17.95
N LYS A 392 12.48 13.15 -17.97
CA LYS A 392 12.63 11.96 -17.13
C LYS A 392 12.69 12.31 -15.65
N SER A 393 13.39 13.37 -15.26
CA SER A 393 13.43 13.83 -13.87
C SER A 393 12.04 14.31 -13.41
N PHE A 394 11.32 15.07 -14.25
CA PHE A 394 9.98 15.59 -13.93
C PHE A 394 8.94 14.46 -13.78
N PHE A 395 8.97 13.45 -14.65
CA PHE A 395 8.10 12.29 -14.51
C PHE A 395 8.48 11.40 -13.32
N SER A 396 9.79 11.28 -13.00
CA SER A 396 10.24 10.44 -11.88
C SER A 396 10.04 11.06 -10.49
N SER A 397 9.97 12.39 -10.39
CA SER A 397 9.84 13.08 -9.09
C SER A 397 8.39 13.27 -8.66
N GLU A 398 7.45 13.42 -9.59
CA GLU A 398 6.04 13.67 -9.25
C GLU A 398 5.10 12.50 -9.56
N PHE A 399 5.43 11.65 -10.53
CA PHE A 399 4.59 10.49 -10.88
C PHE A 399 5.11 9.23 -10.19
N SER A 400 4.85 9.12 -8.90
CA SER A 400 5.04 7.85 -8.17
C SER A 400 4.27 6.73 -8.89
N TRP A 401 4.89 5.55 -9.01
CA TRP A 401 4.32 4.34 -9.62
C TRP A 401 2.93 3.98 -9.05
N GLU A 402 2.64 4.41 -7.82
CA GLU A 402 1.33 4.38 -7.18
C GLU A 402 0.24 5.02 -8.07
N HIS A 403 0.47 6.23 -8.59
CA HIS A 403 -0.50 6.98 -9.40
C HIS A 403 -0.74 6.33 -10.77
N ALA A 404 0.32 5.79 -11.39
CA ALA A 404 0.20 5.07 -12.65
C ALA A 404 -0.66 3.81 -12.49
N SER A 405 -0.55 3.12 -11.35
CA SER A 405 -1.37 1.95 -11.03
C SER A 405 -2.86 2.30 -10.89
N VAL A 406 -3.17 3.44 -10.26
CA VAL A 406 -4.55 3.91 -10.07
C VAL A 406 -5.19 4.27 -11.40
N ILE A 407 -4.49 5.01 -12.27
CA ILE A 407 -5.02 5.39 -13.59
C ILE A 407 -5.28 4.15 -14.45
N LEU A 408 -4.36 3.18 -14.44
CA LEU A 408 -4.54 1.93 -15.17
C LEU A 408 -5.76 1.15 -14.67
N SER A 409 -5.97 1.10 -13.34
CA SER A 409 -7.13 0.43 -12.76
C SER A 409 -8.46 1.08 -13.15
N ILE A 410 -8.52 2.40 -13.25
CA ILE A 410 -9.71 3.15 -13.71
C ILE A 410 -10.01 2.85 -15.17
N LEU A 411 -8.98 2.83 -16.04
CA LEU A 411 -9.14 2.51 -17.46
C LEU A 411 -9.67 1.09 -17.67
N VAL A 412 -9.16 0.12 -16.89
CA VAL A 412 -9.64 -1.27 -16.92
C VAL A 412 -11.10 -1.36 -16.46
N LEU A 413 -11.49 -0.62 -15.41
CA LEU A 413 -12.87 -0.57 -14.93
C LEU A 413 -13.83 0.00 -15.98
N ILE A 414 -13.44 1.10 -16.65
CA ILE A 414 -14.23 1.72 -17.73
C ILE A 414 -14.40 0.73 -18.89
N PHE A 415 -13.32 0.03 -19.27
CA PHE A 415 -13.38 -0.99 -20.32
C PHE A 415 -14.29 -2.17 -19.94
N LEU A 416 -14.21 -2.66 -18.70
CA LEU A 416 -15.10 -3.70 -18.19
C LEU A 416 -16.57 -3.25 -18.18
N LEU A 417 -16.86 -2.03 -17.73
CA LEU A 417 -18.20 -1.47 -17.77
C LEU A 417 -18.71 -1.34 -19.21
N PHE A 418 -17.86 -0.93 -20.15
CA PHE A 418 -18.20 -0.88 -21.57
C PHE A 418 -18.52 -2.27 -22.12
N VAL A 419 -17.70 -3.28 -21.80
CA VAL A 419 -17.94 -4.68 -22.21
C VAL A 419 -19.20 -5.24 -21.57
N ILE A 420 -19.46 -4.99 -20.28
CA ILE A 420 -20.70 -5.41 -19.60
C ILE A 420 -21.91 -4.73 -20.22
N CYS A 421 -21.86 -3.41 -20.46
CA CYS A 421 -22.93 -2.68 -21.13
C CYS A 421 -23.17 -3.21 -22.55
N TYR A 422 -22.10 -3.51 -23.28
CA TYR A 422 -22.16 -4.09 -24.61
C TYR A 422 -22.77 -5.49 -24.59
N LEU A 423 -22.34 -6.36 -23.67
CA LEU A 423 -22.87 -7.71 -23.51
C LEU A 423 -24.32 -7.70 -23.01
N TYR A 424 -24.68 -6.76 -22.14
CA TYR A 424 -26.05 -6.58 -21.66
C TYR A 424 -26.98 -6.11 -22.78
N LYS A 425 -26.52 -5.15 -23.61
CA LYS A 425 -27.21 -4.78 -24.86
C LYS A 425 -27.23 -5.90 -25.90
N SER A 426 -26.21 -6.74 -25.93
CA SER A 426 -26.09 -7.89 -26.84
C SER A 426 -26.92 -9.10 -26.38
N LYS A 427 -27.58 -9.04 -25.22
CA LYS A 427 -28.52 -10.07 -24.80
C LYS A 427 -29.74 -9.97 -25.71
N HIS A 428 -29.68 -10.68 -26.83
CA HIS A 428 -30.68 -10.70 -27.89
C HIS A 428 -32.08 -10.74 -27.29
N ASN A 429 -32.88 -9.70 -27.58
CA ASN A 429 -34.31 -9.73 -27.38
C ASN A 429 -34.82 -10.97 -28.13
N ARG A 430 -35.33 -11.96 -27.38
CA ARG A 430 -35.98 -13.17 -27.94
C ARG A 430 -37.36 -12.84 -28.56
N CYS A 431 -37.62 -11.56 -28.80
CA CYS A 431 -38.87 -11.05 -29.33
C CYS A 431 -38.89 -11.21 -30.85
N THR A 432 -40.08 -11.36 -31.40
CA THR A 432 -40.29 -11.36 -32.84
C THR A 432 -40.30 -9.90 -33.29
N SER A 433 -39.37 -9.49 -34.15
CA SER A 433 -39.32 -8.10 -34.62
C SER A 433 -39.76 -8.04 -36.08
N LEU A 434 -40.68 -7.12 -36.37
CA LEU A 434 -41.06 -6.75 -37.72
C LEU A 434 -40.07 -5.70 -38.21
N VAL A 435 -39.44 -5.95 -39.35
CA VAL A 435 -38.36 -5.10 -39.89
C VAL A 435 -38.65 -4.75 -41.35
N LEU A 436 -38.40 -3.49 -41.71
CA LEU A 436 -38.39 -2.99 -43.08
C LEU A 436 -36.96 -3.03 -43.60
N GLU A 437 -36.74 -3.76 -44.69
CA GLU A 437 -35.49 -3.74 -45.42
C GLU A 437 -35.66 -2.90 -46.70
N VAL A 438 -34.82 -1.88 -46.86
CA VAL A 438 -34.77 -1.04 -48.08
C VAL A 438 -33.44 -1.28 -48.78
N THR A 439 -33.51 -1.70 -50.04
CA THR A 439 -32.34 -2.12 -50.82
C THR A 439 -32.21 -1.34 -52.12
N CYS A 440 -30.98 -0.94 -52.47
CA CYS A 440 -30.65 -0.32 -53.75
C CYS A 440 -29.18 -0.61 -54.13
N GLY A 441 -28.94 -1.25 -55.28
CA GLY A 441 -27.62 -1.34 -55.92
C GLY A 441 -26.49 -1.88 -55.02
N GLY A 442 -26.78 -2.82 -54.12
CA GLY A 442 -25.81 -3.39 -53.17
C GLY A 442 -25.78 -2.72 -51.79
N ASN A 443 -26.47 -1.59 -51.61
CA ASN A 443 -26.70 -1.00 -50.29
C ASN A 443 -28.03 -1.50 -49.71
N CYS A 444 -28.00 -1.92 -48.45
CA CYS A 444 -29.18 -2.39 -47.72
C CYS A 444 -29.24 -1.69 -46.35
N VAL A 445 -30.45 -1.28 -45.95
CA VAL A 445 -30.73 -0.72 -44.62
C VAL A 445 -31.92 -1.47 -44.02
N VAL A 446 -31.70 -2.09 -42.86
CA VAL A 446 -32.74 -2.77 -42.07
C VAL A 446 -33.19 -1.84 -40.95
N ILE A 447 -34.51 -1.65 -40.85
CA ILE A 447 -35.15 -0.70 -39.94
C ILE A 447 -36.21 -1.45 -39.12
N PRO A 448 -36.10 -1.49 -37.79
CA PRO A 448 -37.14 -2.10 -36.96
C PRO A 448 -38.43 -1.27 -37.04
N ILE A 449 -39.54 -1.92 -37.36
CA ILE A 449 -40.88 -1.33 -37.38
C ILE A 449 -41.52 -1.49 -36.00
N LEU A 450 -41.61 -2.73 -35.51
CA LEU A 450 -42.33 -3.06 -34.29
C LEU A 450 -41.83 -4.37 -33.69
N ASP A 451 -41.64 -4.39 -32.37
CA ASP A 451 -41.32 -5.60 -31.63
C ASP A 451 -42.60 -6.24 -31.07
N LEU A 452 -42.79 -7.52 -31.37
CA LEU A 452 -43.89 -8.35 -30.94
C LEU A 452 -43.42 -9.27 -29.79
N SER A 453 -44.23 -9.36 -28.74
CA SER A 453 -43.88 -10.07 -27.51
C SER A 453 -43.92 -11.59 -27.62
N LEU A 454 -44.66 -12.15 -28.59
CA LEU A 454 -44.82 -13.60 -28.79
C LEU A 454 -44.04 -14.12 -29.99
N CYS A 455 -43.97 -15.45 -30.13
CA CYS A 455 -43.37 -16.10 -31.30
C CYS A 455 -44.20 -15.86 -32.58
N PRO A 456 -43.60 -15.94 -33.78
CA PRO A 456 -44.29 -15.65 -35.05
C PRO A 456 -45.52 -16.53 -35.30
N SER A 457 -45.53 -17.76 -34.77
CA SER A 457 -46.64 -18.72 -34.92
C SER A 457 -47.97 -18.21 -34.35
N TYR A 458 -47.92 -17.33 -33.35
CA TYR A 458 -49.08 -16.74 -32.66
C TYR A 458 -49.67 -15.52 -33.38
N TYR A 459 -49.05 -15.07 -34.46
CA TYR A 459 -49.53 -13.95 -35.26
C TYR A 459 -49.97 -14.42 -36.63
N GLU A 460 -51.00 -13.78 -37.15
CA GLU A 460 -51.40 -13.83 -38.53
C GLU A 460 -51.03 -12.50 -39.18
N PHE A 461 -50.18 -12.57 -40.20
CA PHE A 461 -49.64 -11.40 -40.88
C PHE A 461 -50.35 -11.25 -42.23
N SER A 462 -51.01 -10.12 -42.45
CA SER A 462 -51.39 -9.72 -43.81
C SER A 462 -50.14 -9.48 -44.67
N ARG A 463 -50.28 -9.53 -46.00
CA ARG A 463 -49.18 -9.31 -46.95
C ARG A 463 -49.24 -7.89 -47.52
N PRO A 464 -48.69 -6.88 -46.83
CA PRO A 464 -48.74 -5.51 -47.29
C PRO A 464 -47.78 -5.26 -48.45
N SER A 465 -48.11 -4.22 -49.21
CA SER A 465 -47.21 -3.54 -50.15
C SER A 465 -46.83 -2.18 -49.58
N VAL A 466 -45.57 -1.79 -49.79
CA VAL A 466 -45.07 -0.47 -49.39
C VAL A 466 -45.45 0.53 -50.49
N LEU A 467 -46.30 1.50 -50.16
CA LEU A 467 -46.79 2.48 -51.12
C LEU A 467 -45.83 3.66 -51.26
N ASP A 468 -45.35 4.20 -50.14
CA ASP A 468 -44.42 5.32 -50.12
C ASP A 468 -43.52 5.31 -48.87
N LEU A 469 -42.29 5.82 -49.02
CA LEU A 469 -41.31 5.98 -47.95
C LEU A 469 -40.69 7.38 -48.03
N THR A 470 -40.95 8.21 -47.02
CA THR A 470 -40.37 9.55 -46.93
C THR A 470 -39.58 9.70 -45.64
N VAL A 471 -38.45 10.38 -45.70
CA VAL A 471 -37.57 10.59 -44.54
C VAL A 471 -37.51 12.08 -44.25
N ALA A 472 -37.81 12.44 -43.01
CA ALA A 472 -37.82 13.82 -42.59
C ALA A 472 -36.41 14.44 -42.67
N SER A 473 -36.38 15.77 -42.87
CA SER A 473 -35.13 16.54 -42.81
C SER A 473 -34.53 16.52 -41.39
N PHE A 474 -33.21 16.71 -41.33
CA PHE A 474 -32.49 16.85 -40.05
C PHE A 474 -33.05 18.07 -39.31
N PRO A 475 -33.26 18.02 -37.97
CA PRO A 475 -32.73 17.04 -37.00
C PRO A 475 -33.66 15.88 -36.63
N SER A 476 -34.87 15.83 -37.17
CA SER A 476 -35.95 14.97 -36.63
C SER A 476 -35.72 13.45 -36.68
N CYS A 477 -34.81 12.93 -37.53
CA CYS A 477 -34.46 11.51 -37.69
C CYS A 477 -35.68 10.55 -37.73
N LYS A 478 -36.80 11.00 -38.30
CA LYS A 478 -38.03 10.22 -38.47
C LYS A 478 -38.20 9.80 -39.93
N MET A 479 -38.81 8.64 -40.13
CA MET A 479 -39.26 8.15 -41.44
C MET A 479 -40.76 7.91 -41.39
N PHE A 480 -41.46 8.34 -42.43
CA PHE A 480 -42.87 8.06 -42.64
C PHE A 480 -43.00 6.97 -43.70
N ALA A 481 -43.73 5.92 -43.37
CA ALA A 481 -44.00 4.80 -44.24
C ALA A 481 -45.51 4.65 -44.43
N VAL A 482 -45.93 4.63 -45.70
CA VAL A 482 -47.31 4.42 -46.10
C VAL A 482 -47.45 2.99 -46.59
N TRP A 483 -48.27 2.21 -45.91
CA TRP A 483 -48.51 0.79 -46.19
C TRP A 483 -49.89 0.62 -46.82
N SER A 484 -50.07 -0.37 -47.71
CA SER A 484 -51.42 -0.91 -47.99
C SER A 484 -51.95 -1.61 -46.74
N SER A 485 -53.24 -1.99 -46.69
CA SER A 485 -53.91 -2.66 -45.54
C SER A 485 -53.00 -3.65 -44.79
N PHE A 486 -52.31 -3.16 -43.76
CA PHE A 486 -51.27 -3.89 -43.03
C PHE A 486 -51.74 -4.15 -41.61
N GLU A 487 -52.33 -5.30 -41.43
CA GLU A 487 -52.85 -5.78 -40.17
C GLU A 487 -52.03 -6.98 -39.68
N VAL A 488 -51.74 -6.97 -38.38
CA VAL A 488 -51.15 -8.09 -37.65
C VAL A 488 -52.12 -8.50 -36.56
N THR A 489 -52.68 -9.69 -36.69
CA THR A 489 -53.70 -10.19 -35.76
C THR A 489 -53.07 -11.23 -34.84
N ASN A 490 -53.22 -11.04 -33.53
CA ASN A 490 -52.81 -12.05 -32.56
C ASN A 490 -53.84 -13.19 -32.56
N LYS A 491 -53.46 -14.39 -32.97
CA LYS A 491 -54.36 -15.56 -33.11
C LYS A 491 -55.03 -15.97 -31.81
N LEU A 492 -54.39 -15.74 -30.67
CA LEU A 492 -54.94 -16.13 -29.35
C LEU A 492 -55.99 -15.13 -28.86
N THR A 493 -55.74 -13.84 -29.04
CA THR A 493 -56.59 -12.77 -28.47
C THR A 493 -57.55 -12.16 -29.48
N GLN A 494 -57.38 -12.46 -30.76
CA GLN A 494 -58.08 -11.83 -31.89
C GLN A 494 -57.95 -10.29 -31.88
N LYS A 495 -56.94 -9.75 -31.19
CA LYS A 495 -56.66 -8.32 -31.16
C LYS A 495 -55.72 -7.94 -32.30
N PHE A 496 -56.07 -6.86 -32.98
CA PHE A 496 -55.24 -6.22 -34.00
C PHE A 496 -54.11 -5.42 -33.35
N VAL A 497 -52.91 -5.57 -33.88
CA VAL A 497 -51.74 -4.78 -33.50
C VAL A 497 -51.55 -3.69 -34.56
N MET A 498 -51.69 -2.43 -34.15
CA MET A 498 -51.54 -1.28 -35.04
C MET A 498 -50.08 -1.12 -35.45
N ILE A 499 -49.83 -1.06 -36.76
CA ILE A 499 -48.49 -0.84 -37.31
C ILE A 499 -48.20 0.67 -37.36
N PRO A 500 -47.09 1.14 -36.77
CA PRO A 500 -46.75 2.56 -36.81
C PRO A 500 -46.40 3.00 -38.24
N THR A 501 -46.93 4.15 -38.65
CA THR A 501 -46.56 4.83 -39.91
C THR A 501 -45.32 5.71 -39.75
N THR A 502 -44.99 6.12 -38.51
CA THR A 502 -43.82 6.93 -38.21
C THR A 502 -42.79 6.09 -37.46
N LEU A 503 -41.62 5.87 -38.08
CA LEU A 503 -40.51 5.13 -37.50
C LEU A 503 -39.39 6.07 -37.06
N THR A 504 -38.83 5.83 -35.88
CA THR A 504 -37.67 6.56 -35.36
C THR A 504 -36.39 5.88 -35.82
N LEU A 505 -35.49 6.65 -36.44
CA LEU A 505 -34.22 6.15 -36.95
C LEU A 505 -33.06 6.67 -36.10
N SER A 506 -32.01 5.86 -35.97
CA SER A 506 -30.72 6.41 -35.54
C SER A 506 -30.18 7.37 -36.60
N PHE A 507 -29.35 8.33 -36.20
CA PHE A 507 -28.73 9.31 -37.10
C PHE A 507 -28.03 8.63 -38.30
N LEU A 508 -27.29 7.54 -38.03
CA LEU A 508 -26.57 6.80 -39.05
C LEU A 508 -27.53 6.07 -40.02
N GLN A 509 -28.63 5.50 -39.51
CA GLN A 509 -29.67 4.91 -40.34
C GLN A 509 -30.36 5.97 -41.21
N SER A 510 -30.69 7.15 -40.65
CA SER A 510 -31.30 8.26 -41.38
C SER A 510 -30.42 8.75 -42.54
N TYR A 511 -29.10 8.83 -42.32
CA TYR A 511 -28.15 9.17 -43.39
C TYR A 511 -28.10 8.09 -44.48
N ARG A 512 -27.96 6.81 -44.09
CA ARG A 512 -27.89 5.69 -45.05
C ARG A 512 -29.17 5.55 -45.87
N ILE A 513 -30.33 5.68 -45.23
CA ILE A 513 -31.60 5.54 -45.93
C ILE A 513 -31.86 6.69 -46.91
N LYS A 514 -31.47 7.93 -46.57
CA LYS A 514 -31.56 9.06 -47.52
C LYS A 514 -30.75 8.80 -48.79
N LYS A 515 -29.58 8.18 -48.64
CA LYS A 515 -28.74 7.76 -49.77
C LYS A 515 -29.42 6.67 -50.61
N VAL A 516 -30.08 5.69 -49.98
CA VAL A 516 -30.79 4.60 -50.66
C VAL A 516 -32.05 5.12 -51.37
N LEU A 517 -32.84 5.99 -50.74
CA LEU A 517 -34.08 6.55 -51.30
C LEU A 517 -33.83 7.56 -52.43
N ALA A 518 -32.63 8.12 -52.54
CA ALA A 518 -32.25 8.98 -53.67
C ALA A 518 -32.13 8.21 -55.00
N GLN A 519 -32.13 6.89 -54.96
CA GLN A 519 -32.02 6.00 -56.11
C GLN A 519 -33.26 5.08 -56.19
N PRO A 520 -33.57 4.47 -57.35
CA PRO A 520 -34.62 3.45 -57.42
C PRO A 520 -34.35 2.33 -56.42
N PHE A 521 -35.28 2.08 -55.51
CA PHE A 521 -35.11 1.12 -54.41
C PHE A 521 -36.20 0.06 -54.42
N LYS A 522 -35.94 -1.05 -53.72
CA LYS A 522 -36.95 -2.06 -53.38
C LYS A 522 -37.09 -2.14 -51.86
N ALA A 523 -38.33 -2.20 -51.41
CA ALA A 523 -38.67 -2.30 -50.00
C ALA A 523 -39.32 -3.65 -49.70
N TYR A 524 -38.86 -4.30 -48.63
CA TYR A 524 -39.30 -5.62 -48.22
C TYR A 524 -39.62 -5.61 -46.72
N ILE A 525 -40.71 -6.27 -46.34
CA ILE A 525 -41.06 -6.43 -44.94
C ILE A 525 -40.71 -7.86 -44.53
N TYR A 526 -39.90 -7.99 -43.48
CA TYR A 526 -39.48 -9.25 -42.89
C TYR A 526 -40.01 -9.38 -41.46
N VAL A 527 -40.32 -10.61 -41.08
CA VAL A 527 -40.47 -11.01 -39.69
C VAL A 527 -39.19 -11.69 -39.28
N THR A 528 -38.53 -11.16 -38.25
CA THR A 528 -37.32 -11.75 -37.67
C THR A 528 -37.61 -12.36 -36.32
N HIS A 529 -37.15 -13.60 -36.11
CA HIS A 529 -37.24 -14.28 -34.82
C HIS A 529 -36.01 -15.16 -34.63
N GLN A 530 -35.26 -14.93 -33.55
CA GLN A 530 -34.05 -15.71 -33.22
C GLN A 530 -33.02 -15.79 -34.37
N GLY A 531 -32.90 -14.73 -35.18
CA GLY A 531 -31.98 -14.67 -36.31
C GLY A 531 -32.51 -15.25 -37.62
N PHE A 532 -33.69 -15.89 -37.62
CA PHE A 532 -34.37 -16.31 -38.84
C PHE A 532 -35.24 -15.16 -39.36
N ALA A 533 -35.19 -14.90 -40.67
CA ALA A 533 -35.99 -13.88 -41.34
C ALA A 533 -36.95 -14.53 -42.34
N THR A 534 -38.24 -14.17 -42.27
CA THR A 534 -39.27 -14.62 -43.21
C THR A 534 -39.89 -13.40 -43.90
N MET A 535 -39.92 -13.39 -45.22
CA MET A 535 -40.44 -12.28 -46.02
C MET A 535 -41.98 -12.32 -46.06
N LEU A 536 -42.64 -11.19 -45.82
CA LEU A 536 -44.11 -11.06 -45.85
C LEU A 536 -44.66 -10.45 -47.14
N SER A 537 -43.90 -9.55 -47.77
CA SER A 537 -44.36 -8.74 -48.91
C SER A 537 -44.01 -9.39 -50.25
N GLN A 538 -44.85 -9.19 -51.28
CA GLN A 538 -44.41 -9.34 -52.68
C GLN A 538 -43.62 -8.08 -53.11
N PRO A 539 -42.61 -8.19 -53.99
CA PRO A 539 -41.77 -7.06 -54.39
C PRO A 539 -42.61 -5.94 -55.01
N ALA A 540 -42.70 -4.80 -54.32
CA ALA A 540 -43.27 -3.58 -54.88
C ALA A 540 -42.26 -2.94 -55.84
N ASN A 541 -42.62 -2.79 -57.12
CA ASN A 541 -41.87 -1.97 -58.06
C ASN A 541 -42.27 -0.50 -57.83
N ALA A 542 -41.64 0.17 -56.86
CA ALA A 542 -41.84 1.60 -56.65
C ALA A 542 -41.19 2.39 -57.80
N SER A 543 -41.99 2.81 -58.78
CA SER A 543 -41.56 3.76 -59.82
C SER A 543 -41.41 5.16 -59.22
N LYS A 544 -40.28 5.82 -59.51
CA LYS A 544 -39.85 7.17 -59.09
C LYS A 544 -40.96 8.10 -58.54
N PRO A 545 -40.77 8.74 -57.37
CA PRO A 545 -41.63 9.84 -56.95
C PRO A 545 -41.54 10.99 -57.95
N LYS A 546 -42.68 11.38 -58.51
CA LYS A 546 -42.84 12.55 -59.37
C LYS A 546 -42.76 13.78 -58.48
N VAL A 547 -41.66 14.51 -58.56
CA VAL A 547 -41.46 15.79 -57.84
C VAL A 547 -42.62 16.73 -58.19
N PRO A 548 -43.34 17.32 -57.22
CA PRO A 548 -44.29 18.39 -57.51
C PRO A 548 -43.50 19.62 -57.94
N ALA A 549 -43.77 20.11 -59.15
CA ALA A 549 -43.30 21.40 -59.61
C ALA A 549 -43.81 22.48 -58.65
N LEU A 550 -42.91 23.13 -57.92
CA LEU A 550 -43.21 24.37 -57.22
C LEU A 550 -43.55 25.42 -58.27
N ALA A 551 -44.74 26.01 -58.12
CA ALA A 551 -45.18 27.15 -58.89
C ALA A 551 -44.18 28.31 -58.74
N ALA A 552 -43.70 28.80 -59.88
CA ALA A 552 -43.17 30.14 -59.98
C ALA A 552 -44.37 31.08 -59.89
N ASP A 553 -44.40 31.93 -58.85
CA ASP A 553 -45.17 33.16 -58.89
C ASP A 553 -44.21 34.31 -58.58
N SER A 554 -44.22 35.24 -59.52
CA SER A 554 -43.59 36.55 -59.54
C SER A 554 -44.20 37.45 -58.48
N ASP A 555 -43.37 38.16 -57.71
CA ASP A 555 -43.32 39.63 -57.71
C ASP A 555 -42.54 40.23 -56.52
N SER A 556 -41.49 40.97 -56.86
CA SER A 556 -41.02 42.26 -56.31
C SER A 556 -41.11 42.59 -54.81
N LEU A 557 -39.97 42.95 -54.18
CA LEU A 557 -39.57 44.34 -53.83
C LEU A 557 -38.39 44.36 -52.81
N TYR A 558 -37.24 44.95 -53.23
CA TYR A 558 -36.23 45.74 -52.46
C TYR A 558 -35.42 45.11 -51.29
N PRO A 559 -34.30 45.72 -50.82
CA PRO A 559 -33.08 46.02 -51.57
C PRO A 559 -31.78 45.64 -50.82
N SER A 560 -30.67 45.78 -51.54
CA SER A 560 -29.26 45.98 -51.12
C SER A 560 -28.96 46.45 -49.69
N LEU A 561 -27.92 45.88 -49.06
CA LEU A 561 -26.74 46.54 -48.45
C LEU A 561 -25.89 45.44 -47.75
N LEU A 562 -24.71 45.10 -48.30
CA LEU A 562 -23.38 45.44 -47.73
C LEU A 562 -23.14 44.93 -46.29
N VAL A 563 -22.44 43.79 -46.15
CA VAL A 563 -21.03 43.62 -45.75
C VAL A 563 -20.72 42.13 -45.77
#